data_AF-A0A4U7F040-F1
#
_entry.id   AF-A0A4U7F040-F1
#
_cell.length_a   1.000
_cell.length_b   1.000
_cell.length_c   1.000
_cell.angle_alpha   90.00
_cell.angle_beta   90.00
_cell.angle_gamma   90.00
#
_symmetry.space_group_name_H-M   'P 1'
#
loop_
_entity.id
_entity.type
_entity.pdbx_description
1 polymer ?
#
loop_
_entity_poly.entity_id
_entity_poly.type
_entity_poly.pdbx_seq_one_letter_code
_entity_poly.pdbx_strand_id
1 'polypeptide(L)'
;MIDRLRRTLRVARWETARAGGGVDRRTLLAALALLLVVGGLVGGGLAAGVVGLDVDRDVYRVAVDDGSPYADAVESAPALTAVPVDGASLGTSTDLIVRDVRGVPRDDGTSGGTAGGDSTVVGVVVSASDTEKGAAAAAEFREAVEAHNERLMADEANETAAFPIAVTLRYVSRTSGVDGGATLGGGGSTDGTAGD
;
A
#
# COMPACT_ATOMS: atom_id res chain seq x y z
N MET A 1 51.83 1.21 33.85
CA MET A 1 51.00 1.10 32.61
C MET A 1 50.91 2.42 31.82
N ILE A 2 51.10 3.58 32.46
CA ILE A 2 51.04 4.93 31.82
C ILE A 2 52.23 5.21 30.87
N ASP A 3 53.39 4.59 31.08
CA ASP A 3 54.59 4.85 30.26
C ASP A 3 54.53 4.26 28.84
N ARG A 4 53.76 3.19 28.62
CA ARG A 4 53.60 2.62 27.27
C ARG A 4 52.75 3.52 26.37
N LEU A 5 51.77 4.22 26.95
CA LEU A 5 50.87 5.12 26.22
C LEU A 5 51.60 6.37 25.70
N ARG A 6 52.52 6.92 26.51
CA ARG A 6 53.35 8.06 26.09
C ARG A 6 54.32 7.69 24.97
N ARG A 7 54.78 6.43 24.97
CA ARG A 7 55.71 5.92 23.95
C ARG A 7 55.01 5.69 22.61
N THR A 8 53.79 5.15 22.62
CA THR A 8 52.99 5.00 21.39
C THR A 8 52.53 6.35 20.84
N LEU A 9 52.12 7.30 21.68
CA LEU A 9 51.75 8.65 21.21
C LEU A 9 52.93 9.43 20.60
N ARG A 10 54.16 9.22 21.10
CA ARG A 10 55.35 9.88 20.53
C ARG A 10 55.72 9.31 19.16
N VAL A 11 55.52 8.00 18.94
CA VAL A 11 55.76 7.34 17.65
C VAL A 11 54.68 7.73 16.64
N ALA A 12 53.40 7.71 17.05
CA ALA A 12 52.28 8.13 16.20
C ALA A 12 52.39 9.61 15.74
N ARG A 13 52.94 10.48 16.59
CA ARG A 13 53.11 11.90 16.26
C ARG A 13 54.21 12.17 15.22
N TRP A 14 55.15 11.27 15.03
CA TRP A 14 56.24 11.48 14.06
C TRP A 14 55.97 10.81 12.70
N GLU A 15 55.10 9.80 12.64
CA GLU A 15 54.71 9.16 11.37
C GLU A 15 53.69 9.97 10.57
N THR A 16 52.81 10.71 11.23
CA THR A 16 51.88 11.63 10.55
C THR A 16 52.61 12.79 9.86
N ALA A 17 53.81 13.15 10.33
CA ALA A 17 54.64 14.18 9.70
C ALA A 17 55.36 13.70 8.43
N ARG A 18 55.40 12.38 8.16
CA ARG A 18 56.09 11.79 7.00
C ARG A 18 55.16 11.43 5.84
N ALA A 19 53.85 11.60 5.97
CA ALA A 19 52.90 11.51 4.87
C ALA A 19 53.00 12.74 3.94
N GLY A 20 54.20 13.01 3.42
CA GLY A 20 54.52 14.03 2.42
C GLY A 20 54.20 13.55 1.01
N GLY A 21 52.98 13.08 0.78
CA GLY A 21 52.46 12.74 -0.54
C GLY A 21 51.40 13.75 -0.96
N GLY A 22 51.82 14.84 -1.60
CA GLY A 22 51.10 15.62 -2.63
C GLY A 22 49.64 16.07 -2.48
N VAL A 23 48.94 15.85 -1.37
CA VAL A 23 47.52 16.25 -1.26
C VAL A 23 47.42 17.65 -0.66
N ASP A 24 47.01 18.62 -1.47
CA ASP A 24 46.72 19.98 -1.01
C ASP A 24 45.66 19.93 0.11
N ARG A 25 45.86 20.71 1.17
CA ARG A 25 44.92 20.82 2.31
C ARG A 25 43.53 21.21 1.81
N ARG A 26 43.45 21.97 0.72
CA ARG A 26 42.17 22.33 0.06
C ARG A 26 41.45 21.11 -0.51
N THR A 27 42.16 20.19 -1.15
CA THR A 27 41.57 18.97 -1.71
C THR A 27 41.11 18.02 -0.61
N LEU A 28 41.87 17.91 0.48
CA LEU A 28 41.46 17.13 1.65
C LEU A 28 40.22 17.72 2.32
N LEU A 29 40.15 19.04 2.48
CA LEU A 29 38.97 19.71 3.03
C LEU A 29 37.76 19.57 2.11
N ALA A 30 37.95 19.66 0.79
CA ALA A 30 36.88 19.45 -0.19
C ALA A 30 36.36 18.01 -0.17
N ALA A 31 37.25 17.01 -0.09
CA ALA A 31 36.86 15.60 0.00
C ALA A 31 36.13 15.30 1.31
N LEU A 32 36.58 15.88 2.44
CA LEU A 32 35.90 15.78 3.73
C LEU A 32 34.53 16.46 3.69
N ALA A 33 34.44 17.67 3.11
CA ALA A 33 33.18 18.38 2.96
C ALA A 33 32.19 17.60 2.08
N LEU A 34 32.66 17.01 0.97
CA LEU A 34 31.85 16.16 0.12
C LEU A 34 31.35 14.92 0.88
N LEU A 35 32.23 14.27 1.64
CA LEU A 35 31.86 13.12 2.48
C LEU A 35 30.85 13.51 3.55
N LEU A 36 30.95 14.71 4.14
CA LEU A 36 29.97 15.24 5.08
C LEU A 36 28.64 15.64 4.43
N VAL A 37 28.64 16.06 3.16
CA VAL A 37 27.40 16.35 2.42
C VAL A 37 26.68 15.05 2.06
N VAL A 38 27.40 14.07 1.51
CA VAL A 38 26.86 12.74 1.19
C VAL A 38 26.44 12.00 2.46
N GLY A 39 27.29 12.01 3.48
CA GLY A 39 27.04 11.44 4.80
C GLY A 39 26.06 12.25 5.65
N GLY A 40 25.81 13.52 5.35
CA GLY A 40 24.77 14.32 5.98
C GLY A 40 23.39 14.00 5.40
N LEU A 41 23.33 13.79 4.07
CA LEU A 41 22.10 13.40 3.38
C LEU A 41 21.68 11.96 3.72
N VAL A 42 22.63 11.05 3.88
CA VAL A 42 22.38 9.64 4.27
C VAL A 42 22.43 9.44 5.79
N GLY A 43 23.26 10.19 6.51
CA GLY A 43 23.59 9.98 7.93
C GLY A 43 23.05 11.03 8.90
N GLY A 44 22.32 12.05 8.45
CA GLY A 44 21.57 12.96 9.32
C GLY A 44 20.58 12.24 10.25
N GLY A 45 20.12 11.05 9.85
CA GLY A 45 19.30 10.17 10.69
C GLY A 45 20.06 9.32 11.72
N LEU A 46 21.37 9.10 11.52
CA LEU A 46 22.16 8.18 12.35
C LEU A 46 22.64 8.83 13.65
N ALA A 47 22.88 10.15 13.65
CA ALA A 47 23.36 10.86 14.85
C ALA A 47 22.29 11.08 15.92
N ALA A 48 21.01 10.98 15.55
CA ALA A 48 19.88 11.14 16.47
C ALA A 48 19.28 9.80 16.96
N GLY A 49 19.82 8.64 16.54
CA GLY A 49 19.35 7.33 16.98
C GLY A 49 17.91 6.98 16.57
N VAL A 50 17.33 7.71 15.61
CA VAL A 50 15.90 7.64 15.25
C VAL A 50 15.62 7.07 13.85
N VAL A 51 16.63 6.66 13.07
CA VAL A 51 16.35 5.87 11.86
C VAL A 51 16.44 4.39 12.21
N GLY A 52 15.40 3.90 12.89
CA GLY A 52 15.00 2.52 12.67
C GLY A 52 14.58 2.41 11.21
N LEU A 53 15.28 1.59 10.44
CA LEU A 53 14.73 1.11 9.17
C LEU A 53 13.56 0.21 9.56
N ASP A 54 12.39 0.82 9.69
CA ASP A 54 11.18 0.09 10.03
C ASP A 54 10.77 -0.64 8.76
N VAL A 55 11.28 -1.87 8.62
CA VAL A 55 11.19 -2.68 7.40
C VAL A 55 9.74 -2.92 6.99
N ASP A 56 8.84 -2.86 7.97
CA ASP A 56 7.42 -3.16 7.84
C ASP A 56 6.57 -1.89 7.67
N ARG A 57 7.18 -0.73 7.40
CA ARG A 57 6.48 0.55 7.17
C ARG A 57 6.39 0.89 5.69
N ASP A 58 5.26 1.47 5.30
CA ASP A 58 5.06 2.07 3.97
C ASP A 58 5.40 1.11 2.81
N VAL A 59 5.14 -0.19 3.02
CA VAL A 59 5.52 -1.27 2.10
C VAL A 59 4.58 -1.33 0.90
N TYR A 60 3.29 -1.11 1.13
CA TYR A 60 2.22 -1.29 0.15
C TYR A 60 1.50 0.01 -0.16
N ARG A 61 1.40 0.33 -1.45
CA ARG A 61 0.70 1.54 -1.92
C ARG A 61 -0.76 1.21 -2.17
N VAL A 62 -1.64 1.98 -1.56
CA VAL A 62 -3.09 1.80 -1.62
C VAL A 62 -3.74 3.07 -2.15
N ALA A 63 -4.37 2.99 -3.31
CA ALA A 63 -5.12 4.11 -3.85
C ALA A 63 -6.52 4.11 -3.23
N VAL A 64 -6.81 5.12 -2.42
CA VAL A 64 -8.09 5.33 -1.74
C VAL A 64 -8.47 6.79 -1.84
N ASP A 65 -9.76 7.07 -2.01
CA ASP A 65 -10.28 8.44 -2.06
C ASP A 65 -10.29 9.03 -0.63
N ASP A 66 -9.91 10.29 -0.47
CA ASP A 66 -9.85 10.95 0.84
C ASP A 66 -11.23 11.01 1.53
N GLY A 67 -12.32 10.99 0.76
CA GLY A 67 -13.69 10.94 1.28
C GLY A 67 -14.20 9.53 1.57
N SER A 68 -13.40 8.48 1.31
CA SER A 68 -13.79 7.11 1.52
C SER A 68 -13.75 6.75 3.01
N PRO A 69 -14.72 5.97 3.53
CA PRO A 69 -14.68 5.48 4.92
C PRO A 69 -13.48 4.55 5.21
N TYR A 70 -12.77 4.11 4.17
CA TYR A 70 -11.58 3.27 4.31
C TYR A 70 -10.27 4.06 4.39
N ALA A 71 -10.29 5.39 4.20
CA ALA A 71 -9.10 6.23 4.25
C ALA A 71 -8.40 6.14 5.62
N ASP A 72 -9.17 6.31 6.70
CA ASP A 72 -8.64 6.24 8.08
C ASP A 72 -8.04 4.87 8.42
N ALA A 73 -8.62 3.79 7.90
CA ALA A 73 -8.09 2.44 8.08
C ALA A 73 -6.71 2.30 7.40
N VAL A 74 -6.54 2.87 6.20
CA VAL A 74 -5.26 2.88 5.48
C VAL A 74 -4.23 3.75 6.19
N GLU A 75 -4.59 4.96 6.62
CA GLU A 75 -3.66 5.89 7.27
C GLU A 75 -3.15 5.39 8.62
N SER A 76 -3.98 4.66 9.36
CA SER A 76 -3.60 4.11 10.66
C SER A 76 -2.74 2.85 10.56
N ALA A 77 -2.64 2.23 9.38
CA ALA A 77 -1.91 0.99 9.17
C ALA A 77 -0.44 1.25 8.83
N PRO A 78 0.53 0.77 9.63
CA PRO A 78 1.95 1.01 9.43
C PRO A 78 2.49 0.61 8.05
N ALA A 79 2.03 -0.53 7.53
CA ALA A 79 2.52 -1.11 6.28
C ALA A 79 1.92 -0.46 5.02
N LEU A 80 0.87 0.35 5.16
CA LEU A 80 0.12 0.91 4.04
C LEU A 80 0.44 2.39 3.84
N THR A 81 0.53 2.80 2.58
CA THR A 81 0.68 4.20 2.19
C THR A 81 -0.49 4.58 1.29
N ALA A 82 -1.31 5.52 1.75
CA ALA A 82 -2.37 6.11 0.94
C ALA A 82 -1.80 6.88 -0.25
N VAL A 83 -2.36 6.66 -1.44
CA VAL A 83 -2.04 7.43 -2.64
C VAL A 83 -3.33 7.92 -3.32
N PRO A 84 -3.29 9.07 -4.03
CA PRO A 84 -4.46 9.55 -4.75
C PRO A 84 -4.97 8.53 -5.77
N VAL A 85 -6.30 8.35 -5.82
CA VAL A 85 -6.95 7.45 -6.80
C VAL A 85 -6.88 7.98 -8.24
N ASP A 86 -6.70 9.29 -8.40
CA ASP A 86 -6.61 9.94 -9.70
C ASP A 86 -5.29 9.60 -10.39
N GLY A 87 -5.39 8.90 -11.51
CA GLY A 87 -4.22 8.45 -12.28
C GLY A 87 -3.52 7.22 -11.70
N ALA A 88 -4.04 6.61 -10.63
CA ALA A 88 -3.50 5.38 -10.09
C ALA A 88 -3.71 4.19 -11.03
N SER A 89 -2.64 3.40 -11.24
CA SER A 89 -2.66 2.18 -12.04
C SER A 89 -2.07 1.00 -11.26
N LEU A 90 -2.84 -0.09 -11.21
CA LEU A 90 -2.47 -1.31 -10.50
C LEU A 90 -1.16 -1.90 -11.05
N GLY A 91 -0.26 -2.27 -10.15
CA GLY A 91 1.03 -2.87 -10.45
C GLY A 91 2.08 -1.90 -11.00
N THR A 92 1.73 -0.63 -11.23
CA THR A 92 2.69 0.40 -11.68
C THR A 92 2.86 1.49 -10.63
N SER A 93 1.77 2.16 -10.24
CA SER A 93 1.81 3.23 -9.24
C SER A 93 1.27 2.81 -7.88
N THR A 94 0.42 1.77 -7.85
CA THR A 94 -0.25 1.29 -6.64
C THR A 94 -0.35 -0.23 -6.63
N ASP A 95 -0.37 -0.83 -5.45
CA ASP A 95 -0.50 -2.28 -5.27
C ASP A 95 -1.97 -2.70 -5.13
N LEU A 96 -2.81 -1.79 -4.60
CA LEU A 96 -4.24 -1.97 -4.37
C LEU A 96 -5.02 -0.67 -4.68
N ILE A 97 -6.26 -0.80 -5.14
CA ILE A 97 -7.19 0.31 -5.39
C ILE A 97 -8.51 0.01 -4.69
N VAL A 98 -9.03 0.98 -3.93
CA VAL A 98 -10.36 0.97 -3.30
C VAL A 98 -11.24 1.97 -4.02
N ARG A 99 -12.40 1.55 -4.53
CA ARG A 99 -13.37 2.42 -5.22
C ARG A 99 -14.77 2.20 -4.70
N ASP A 100 -15.45 3.31 -4.44
CA ASP A 100 -16.86 3.31 -4.13
C ASP A 100 -17.70 3.04 -5.39
N VAL A 101 -18.61 2.08 -5.28
CA VAL A 101 -19.63 1.81 -6.28
C VAL A 101 -20.83 2.68 -5.94
N ARG A 102 -21.02 3.74 -6.71
CA ARG A 102 -22.20 4.59 -6.57
C ARG A 102 -23.36 4.05 -7.41
N GLY A 103 -24.55 4.10 -6.83
CA GLY A 103 -25.79 3.71 -7.48
C GLY A 103 -26.85 4.78 -7.26
N VAL A 104 -27.84 4.80 -8.15
CA VAL A 104 -29.06 5.58 -7.93
C VAL A 104 -30.00 4.67 -7.14
N PRO A 105 -30.45 5.07 -5.93
CA PRO A 105 -31.51 4.35 -5.24
C PRO A 105 -32.70 4.21 -6.20
N ARG A 106 -33.23 2.99 -6.36
CA ARG A 106 -34.49 2.85 -7.10
C ARG A 106 -35.56 3.50 -6.26
N ASP A 107 -36.19 4.54 -6.79
CA ASP A 107 -37.45 5.04 -6.24
C ASP A 107 -38.40 3.84 -6.10
N ASP A 108 -38.81 3.55 -4.88
CA ASP A 108 -39.80 2.54 -4.53
C ASP A 108 -41.22 3.05 -4.88
N GLY A 109 -41.39 3.63 -6.06
CA GLY A 109 -42.67 4.01 -6.67
C GLY A 109 -43.55 4.99 -5.87
N THR A 110 -43.10 5.49 -4.71
CA THR A 110 -43.95 6.30 -3.81
C THR A 110 -43.80 7.80 -4.03
N SER A 111 -42.78 8.25 -4.76
CA SER A 111 -42.58 9.66 -5.10
C SER A 111 -42.48 9.86 -6.61
N GLY A 112 -43.57 10.36 -7.21
CA GLY A 112 -43.51 10.98 -8.52
C GLY A 112 -42.72 12.27 -8.43
N GLY A 113 -41.46 12.29 -8.90
CA GLY A 113 -40.72 13.55 -9.02
C GLY A 113 -39.21 13.42 -9.18
N THR A 114 -38.76 13.71 -10.40
CA THR A 114 -37.40 14.11 -10.81
C THR A 114 -36.36 12.99 -10.88
N ALA A 115 -36.07 12.57 -12.12
CA ALA A 115 -34.86 11.86 -12.49
C ALA A 115 -33.63 12.74 -12.18
N GLY A 116 -33.16 12.65 -10.94
CA GLY A 116 -32.07 13.43 -10.39
C GLY A 116 -31.74 12.98 -8.96
N GLY A 117 -31.86 11.68 -8.68
CA GLY A 117 -31.52 11.12 -7.38
C GLY A 117 -30.02 11.29 -7.11
N ASP A 118 -29.69 11.80 -5.93
CA ASP A 118 -28.30 11.96 -5.50
C ASP A 118 -27.60 10.58 -5.48
N SER A 119 -26.39 10.53 -6.02
CA SER A 119 -25.67 9.27 -6.23
C SER A 119 -25.15 8.78 -4.89
N THR A 120 -25.74 7.72 -4.35
CA THR A 120 -25.35 7.16 -3.04
C THR A 120 -24.33 6.05 -3.22
N VAL A 121 -23.38 5.91 -2.29
CA VAL A 121 -22.46 4.76 -2.26
C VAL A 121 -23.26 3.51 -1.89
N VAL A 122 -23.30 2.52 -2.78
CA VAL A 122 -24.07 1.26 -2.61
C VAL A 122 -23.14 0.08 -2.32
N GLY A 123 -21.83 0.23 -2.53
CA GLY A 123 -20.84 -0.77 -2.19
C GLY A 123 -19.43 -0.29 -2.46
N VAL A 124 -18.46 -1.17 -2.24
CA VAL A 124 -17.04 -0.91 -2.49
C VAL A 124 -16.44 -2.06 -3.28
N VAL A 125 -15.58 -1.73 -4.24
CA VAL A 125 -14.77 -2.68 -4.98
C VAL A 125 -13.31 -2.45 -4.60
N VAL A 126 -12.67 -3.54 -4.16
CA VAL A 126 -11.24 -3.59 -3.90
C VAL A 126 -10.58 -4.39 -5.01
N SER A 127 -9.58 -3.81 -5.66
CA SER A 127 -8.82 -4.45 -6.74
C SER A 127 -7.34 -4.42 -6.38
N ALA A 128 -6.70 -5.59 -6.36
CA ALA A 128 -5.27 -5.72 -6.15
C ALA A 128 -4.55 -6.02 -7.47
N SER A 129 -3.27 -5.69 -7.56
CA SER A 129 -2.46 -6.09 -8.70
C SER A 129 -2.27 -7.62 -8.71
N ASP A 130 -2.17 -8.22 -9.90
CA ASP A 130 -1.96 -9.68 -10.07
C ASP A 130 -0.50 -10.08 -9.79
N THR A 131 0.00 -9.71 -8.61
CA THR A 131 1.36 -9.98 -8.15
C THR A 131 1.33 -10.48 -6.71
N GLU A 132 2.39 -11.14 -6.27
CA GLU A 132 2.55 -11.53 -4.86
C GLU A 132 2.49 -10.32 -3.93
N LYS A 133 3.06 -9.18 -4.37
CA LYS A 133 2.99 -7.93 -3.63
C LYS A 133 1.56 -7.37 -3.53
N GLY A 134 0.79 -7.44 -4.61
CA GLY A 134 -0.62 -7.04 -4.62
C GLY A 134 -1.49 -7.94 -3.73
N ALA A 135 -1.24 -9.25 -3.75
CA ALA A 135 -1.93 -10.20 -2.87
C ALA A 135 -1.63 -9.92 -1.39
N ALA A 136 -0.36 -9.65 -1.05
CA ALA A 136 0.03 -9.24 0.30
C ALA A 136 -0.61 -7.90 0.70
N ALA A 137 -0.63 -6.91 -0.20
CA ALA A 137 -1.31 -5.63 0.04
C ALA A 137 -2.81 -5.80 0.35
N ALA A 138 -3.49 -6.75 -0.31
CA ALA A 138 -4.90 -7.06 -0.04
C ALA A 138 -5.13 -7.75 1.32
N ALA A 139 -4.18 -8.56 1.78
CA ALA A 139 -4.21 -9.16 3.10
C ALA A 139 -4.02 -8.09 4.18
N GLU A 140 -2.99 -7.26 4.05
CA GLU A 140 -2.71 -6.14 4.96
C GLU A 140 -3.85 -5.12 4.99
N PHE A 141 -4.44 -4.80 3.84
CA PHE A 141 -5.60 -3.91 3.78
C PHE A 141 -6.81 -4.49 4.55
N ARG A 142 -7.05 -5.80 4.45
CA ARG A 142 -8.12 -6.46 5.21
C ARG A 142 -7.86 -6.36 6.71
N GLU A 143 -6.64 -6.67 7.14
CA GLU A 143 -6.25 -6.57 8.54
C GLU A 143 -6.36 -5.13 9.07
N ALA A 144 -5.96 -4.15 8.27
CA ALA A 144 -6.10 -2.74 8.60
C ALA A 144 -7.57 -2.33 8.85
N VAL A 145 -8.49 -2.80 8.01
CA VAL A 145 -9.94 -2.55 8.18
C VAL A 145 -10.49 -3.25 9.41
N GLU A 146 -10.10 -4.51 9.65
CA GLU A 146 -10.51 -5.26 10.84
C GLU A 146 -10.02 -4.54 12.11
N ALA A 147 -8.74 -4.19 12.19
CA ALA A 147 -8.16 -3.49 13.32
C ALA A 147 -8.76 -2.09 13.52
N HIS A 148 -9.09 -1.37 12.44
CA HIS A 148 -9.78 -0.09 12.52
C HIS A 148 -11.18 -0.26 13.12
N ASN A 149 -11.95 -1.23 12.64
CA ASN A 149 -13.28 -1.52 13.17
C ASN A 149 -13.23 -1.97 14.63
N GLU A 150 -12.24 -2.78 15.02
CA GLU A 150 -12.03 -3.18 16.42
C GLU A 150 -11.78 -1.97 17.32
N ARG A 151 -10.95 -1.01 16.87
CA ARG A 151 -10.75 0.25 17.61
C ARG A 151 -12.02 1.06 17.73
N LEU A 152 -12.76 1.23 16.63
CA LEU A 152 -14.06 1.92 16.66
C LEU A 152 -15.00 1.27 17.68
N MET A 153 -15.08 -0.06 17.67
CA MET A 153 -15.98 -0.79 18.58
C MET A 153 -15.50 -0.77 20.04
N ALA A 154 -14.20 -0.70 20.29
CA ALA A 154 -13.64 -0.54 21.62
C ALA A 154 -13.95 0.86 22.22
N ASP A 155 -14.12 1.87 21.37
CA ASP A 155 -14.48 3.23 21.78
C ASP A 155 -16.00 3.41 21.98
N GLU A 156 -16.81 2.47 21.50
CA GLU A 156 -18.28 2.51 21.64
C GLU A 156 -18.74 2.20 23.07
N ALA A 157 -19.62 3.05 23.60
CA ALA A 157 -20.15 2.89 24.96
C ALA A 157 -21.03 1.65 25.13
N ASN A 158 -21.57 1.10 24.03
CA ASN A 158 -22.41 -0.09 24.02
C ASN A 158 -21.70 -1.25 23.31
N GLU A 159 -20.79 -1.91 24.03
CA GLU A 159 -20.00 -3.07 23.58
C GLU A 159 -20.85 -4.23 23.01
N THR A 160 -22.15 -4.25 23.30
CA THR A 160 -23.09 -5.28 22.82
C THR A 160 -23.78 -4.91 21.50
N ALA A 161 -23.66 -3.67 20.99
CA ALA A 161 -24.25 -3.27 19.70
C ALA A 161 -23.59 -3.95 18.49
N ALA A 162 -22.42 -4.56 18.71
CA ALA A 162 -21.68 -5.43 17.81
C ALA A 162 -22.34 -6.81 17.54
N PHE A 163 -23.67 -6.91 17.55
CA PHE A 163 -24.34 -8.19 17.24
C PHE A 163 -24.19 -8.49 15.74
N PRO A 164 -23.87 -9.75 15.35
CA PRO A 164 -23.66 -10.11 13.95
C PRO A 164 -24.87 -9.76 13.08
N ILE A 165 -24.62 -9.10 11.94
CA ILE A 165 -25.65 -8.76 10.96
C ILE A 165 -25.82 -9.96 10.02
N ALA A 166 -26.95 -10.65 10.08
CA ALA A 166 -27.25 -11.76 9.18
C ALA A 166 -27.67 -11.23 7.79
N VAL A 167 -26.80 -11.39 6.79
CA VAL A 167 -27.10 -10.98 5.40
C VAL A 167 -27.65 -12.17 4.61
N THR A 168 -28.79 -12.01 3.96
CA THR A 168 -29.32 -13.00 3.00
C THR A 168 -29.02 -12.55 1.58
N LEU A 169 -28.04 -13.18 0.93
CA LEU A 169 -27.69 -12.87 -0.46
C LEU A 169 -28.70 -13.50 -1.41
N ARG A 170 -29.38 -12.67 -2.21
CA ARG A 170 -30.20 -13.13 -3.33
C ARG A 170 -29.51 -12.79 -4.64
N TYR A 171 -28.96 -13.82 -5.30
CA TYR A 171 -28.43 -13.65 -6.65
C TYR A 171 -29.56 -13.40 -7.63
N VAL A 172 -29.48 -12.27 -8.32
CA VAL A 172 -30.34 -11.96 -9.47
C VAL A 172 -29.48 -12.00 -10.72
N SER A 173 -29.97 -12.70 -11.75
CA SER A 173 -29.34 -12.75 -13.06
C SER A 173 -29.37 -11.36 -13.68
N ARG A 174 -28.19 -10.71 -13.75
CA ARG A 174 -28.00 -9.51 -14.55
C ARG A 174 -27.45 -9.96 -15.89
N THR A 175 -28.23 -9.77 -16.95
CA THR A 175 -27.69 -9.90 -18.30
C THR A 175 -26.75 -8.70 -18.45
N SER A 176 -25.46 -8.94 -18.26
CA SER A 176 -24.44 -8.03 -18.78
C SER A 176 -24.63 -8.09 -20.28
N GLY A 177 -25.03 -6.98 -20.91
CA GLY A 177 -25.15 -6.87 -22.36
C GLY A 177 -23.80 -6.97 -23.05
N VAL A 178 -23.10 -8.10 -22.87
CA VAL A 178 -21.96 -8.52 -23.68
C VAL A 178 -22.53 -9.35 -24.82
N ASP A 179 -23.23 -8.67 -25.73
CA ASP A 179 -23.53 -9.22 -27.03
C ASP A 179 -22.22 -9.31 -27.81
N GLY A 180 -21.74 -10.55 -28.02
CA GLY A 180 -20.48 -10.77 -28.70
C GLY A 180 -20.09 -12.23 -28.87
N GLY A 181 -21.07 -13.10 -29.16
CA GLY A 181 -20.90 -14.35 -29.91
C GLY A 181 -19.64 -15.19 -29.64
N ALA A 182 -19.71 -16.08 -28.65
CA ALA A 182 -18.95 -17.34 -28.67
C ALA A 182 -19.78 -18.42 -27.98
N THR A 183 -20.88 -18.84 -28.62
CA THR A 183 -21.54 -20.09 -28.28
C THR A 183 -20.61 -21.22 -28.73
N LEU A 184 -20.11 -22.00 -27.78
CA LEU A 184 -19.32 -23.21 -28.01
C LEU A 184 -20.09 -24.13 -28.96
N GLY A 185 -19.69 -24.12 -30.23
CA GLY A 185 -20.27 -24.94 -31.28
C GLY A 185 -19.53 -26.27 -31.42
N GLY A 186 -20.24 -27.35 -31.11
CA GLY A 186 -20.23 -28.58 -31.90
C GLY A 186 -19.01 -29.49 -31.79
N GLY A 187 -18.83 -30.15 -30.64
CA GLY A 187 -18.01 -31.35 -30.54
C GLY A 187 -18.87 -32.62 -30.62
N GLY A 188 -19.20 -33.06 -31.83
CA GLY A 188 -19.98 -34.28 -32.08
C GLY A 188 -19.52 -34.95 -33.36
N SER A 189 -18.27 -35.40 -33.41
CA SER A 189 -17.76 -36.23 -34.50
C SER A 189 -18.39 -37.63 -34.42
N THR A 190 -18.91 -38.03 -35.58
CA THR A 190 -19.39 -39.34 -35.97
C THR A 190 -18.31 -40.42 -35.82
N ASP A 191 -18.69 -41.63 -35.41
CA ASP A 191 -18.33 -42.89 -36.09
C ASP A 191 -18.93 -44.10 -35.37
N GLY A 192 -19.70 -44.90 -36.12
CA GLY A 192 -20.42 -46.08 -35.63
C GLY A 192 -21.20 -46.75 -36.75
N THR A 193 -20.45 -47.29 -37.70
CA THR A 193 -20.82 -48.12 -38.86
C THR A 193 -22.08 -48.97 -38.71
N ALA A 194 -22.99 -48.84 -39.69
CA ALA A 194 -24.08 -49.76 -39.97
C ALA A 194 -23.64 -50.86 -40.95
N GLY A 195 -24.18 -52.07 -40.81
CA GLY A 195 -24.20 -53.06 -41.90
C GLY A 195 -24.34 -54.51 -41.46
N ASP A 196 -25.59 -55.00 -41.53
CA ASP A 196 -26.08 -56.38 -41.77
C ASP A 196 -25.56 -57.54 -40.87
#